data_AF-A0A848UQT4-F1
#
_entry.id   AF-A0A848UQT4-F1
#
_cell.length_a   1.000
_cell.length_b   1.000
_cell.length_c   1.000
_cell.angle_alpha   90.00
_cell.angle_beta   90.00
_cell.angle_gamma   90.00
#
_symmetry.space_group_name_H-M   'P 1'
#
loop_
_entity.id
_entity.type
_entity.pdbx_description
1 polymer ?
#
loop_
_entity_poly.entity_id
_entity_poly.type
_entity_poly.pdbx_seq_one_letter_code
_entity_poly.pdbx_strand_id
1 'polypeptide(L)'
;MKAVQLKYTKWLEPDEMHEASKEWLSELNFVKDEHLFFEDLVTKFTSQLIALDVFSDTKEIIDAINRSQKQNNALIEAVMIHENELQIMVDGIDQLDEEKAYVRKHTDLIMAINEFLKEYKGLKSQLFDIIKKIKKEDKDRHLLDRKKIS
;
A
#
# COMPACT_ATOMS: atom_id res chain seq x y z
N MET A 1 24.40 -29.78 -22.96
CA MET A 1 24.13 -28.52 -22.22
C MET A 1 22.62 -28.33 -21.98
N LYS A 2 21.98 -29.21 -21.19
CA LYS A 2 20.52 -29.11 -20.89
C LYS A 2 20.16 -29.23 -19.40
N ALA A 3 21.15 -29.46 -18.52
CA ALA A 3 20.89 -29.72 -17.10
C ALA A 3 20.93 -28.49 -16.18
N VAL A 4 21.39 -27.33 -16.68
CA VAL A 4 21.61 -26.15 -15.83
C VAL A 4 20.38 -25.23 -15.77
N GLN A 5 19.55 -25.21 -16.81
CA GLN A 5 18.34 -24.37 -16.85
C GLN A 5 17.16 -24.95 -16.05
N LEU A 6 17.16 -26.25 -15.75
CA LEU A 6 16.07 -26.93 -15.03
C LEU A 6 16.09 -26.72 -13.51
N LYS A 7 17.17 -26.16 -12.95
CA LYS A 7 17.33 -25.96 -11.49
C LYS A 7 16.87 -24.60 -10.96
N TYR A 8 16.51 -23.66 -11.83
CA TYR A 8 16.03 -22.33 -11.41
C TYR A 8 14.50 -22.25 -11.29
N THR A 9 13.75 -23.18 -11.89
CA THR A 9 12.40 -23.56 -11.43
C THR A 9 12.51 -24.43 -10.18
N LYS A 10 13.24 -23.94 -9.19
CA LYS A 10 13.02 -24.35 -7.82
C LYS A 10 11.66 -23.78 -7.50
N TRP A 11 10.66 -24.65 -7.49
CA TRP A 11 9.33 -24.36 -7.02
C TRP A 11 9.48 -23.56 -5.73
N LEU A 12 8.89 -22.36 -5.64
CA LEU A 12 8.67 -21.77 -4.32
C LEU A 12 7.91 -22.85 -3.56
N GLU A 13 8.47 -23.29 -2.43
CA GLU A 13 7.81 -24.33 -1.64
C GLU A 13 6.44 -23.78 -1.22
N PRO A 14 5.37 -24.60 -1.17
CA PRO A 14 4.05 -24.12 -0.76
C PRO A 14 4.08 -23.38 0.58
N ASP A 15 4.97 -23.80 1.49
CA ASP A 15 5.24 -23.12 2.76
C ASP A 15 5.83 -21.72 2.59
N GLU A 16 6.74 -21.50 1.63
CA GLU A 16 7.28 -20.17 1.34
C GLU A 16 6.21 -19.24 0.76
N MET A 17 5.32 -19.78 -0.08
CA MET A 17 4.19 -19.03 -0.63
C MET A 17 3.18 -18.64 0.46
N HIS A 18 2.91 -19.54 1.39
CA HIS A 18 2.07 -19.28 2.57
C HIS A 18 2.61 -18.15 3.43
N GLU A 19 3.89 -18.24 3.80
CA GLU A 19 4.52 -17.21 4.62
C GLU A 19 4.54 -15.86 3.90
N ALA A 20 4.83 -15.84 2.59
CA ALA A 20 4.73 -14.62 1.79
C ALA A 20 3.30 -14.03 1.78
N SER A 21 2.26 -14.86 1.61
CA SER A 21 0.87 -14.41 1.70
C SER A 21 0.55 -13.79 3.06
N LYS A 22 1.01 -14.39 4.16
CA LYS A 22 0.82 -13.84 5.52
C LYS A 22 1.52 -12.50 5.69
N GLU A 23 2.76 -12.39 5.23
CA GLU A 23 3.52 -11.14 5.28
C GLU A 23 2.79 -10.04 4.49
N TRP A 24 2.34 -10.33 3.27
CA TRP A 24 1.57 -9.38 2.47
C TRP A 24 0.28 -8.97 3.16
N LEU A 25 -0.49 -9.90 3.73
CA LEU A 25 -1.70 -9.56 4.47
C LEU A 25 -1.38 -8.68 5.67
N SER A 26 -0.28 -8.93 6.40
CA SER A 26 0.14 -8.09 7.52
C SER A 26 0.45 -6.67 7.06
N GLU A 27 1.24 -6.52 6.00
CA GLU A 27 1.61 -5.21 5.44
C GLU A 27 0.41 -4.46 4.89
N LEU A 28 -0.45 -5.11 4.09
CA LEU A 28 -1.63 -4.49 3.50
C LEU A 28 -2.67 -4.09 4.57
N ASN A 29 -2.81 -4.87 5.65
CA ASN A 29 -3.65 -4.47 6.78
C ASN A 29 -3.06 -3.28 7.55
N PHE A 30 -1.75 -3.23 7.74
CA PHE A 30 -1.10 -2.04 8.31
C PHE A 30 -1.37 -0.79 7.44
N VAL A 31 -1.24 -0.92 6.11
CA VAL A 31 -1.55 0.16 5.17
C VAL A 31 -3.03 0.55 5.23
N LYS A 32 -3.93 -0.41 5.43
CA LYS A 32 -5.38 -0.15 5.60
C LYS A 32 -5.65 0.73 6.81
N ASP A 33 -5.05 0.42 7.95
CA ASP A 33 -5.17 1.22 9.17
C ASP A 33 -4.55 2.61 8.98
N GLU A 34 -3.41 2.67 8.29
CA GLU A 34 -2.74 3.94 8.01
C GLU A 34 -3.55 4.83 7.03
N HIS A 35 -4.33 4.26 6.10
CA HIS A 35 -5.27 5.05 5.29
C HIS A 35 -6.36 5.72 6.13
N LEU A 36 -6.90 5.03 7.14
CA LEU A 36 -7.88 5.63 8.06
C LEU A 36 -7.24 6.79 8.83
N PHE A 37 -6.00 6.59 9.29
CA PHE A 37 -5.24 7.67 9.91
C PHE A 37 -5.04 8.87 8.97
N PHE A 38 -4.75 8.64 7.69
CA PHE A 38 -4.61 9.73 6.71
C PHE A 38 -5.92 10.48 6.47
N GLU A 39 -7.05 9.78 6.41
CA GLU A 39 -8.36 10.39 6.29
C GLU A 39 -8.68 11.32 7.48
N ASP A 40 -8.43 10.84 8.70
CA ASP A 40 -8.56 11.63 9.94
C ASP A 40 -7.64 12.86 9.91
N LEU A 41 -6.42 12.67 9.42
CA LEU A 41 -5.40 13.71 9.36
C LEU A 41 -5.79 14.81 8.37
N VAL A 42 -6.22 14.45 7.17
CA VAL A 42 -6.72 15.41 6.18
C VAL A 42 -7.93 16.13 6.73
N THR A 43 -8.91 15.41 7.28
CA THR A 43 -10.12 15.98 7.88
C THR A 43 -9.80 17.02 8.94
N LYS A 44 -8.82 16.74 9.81
CA LYS A 44 -8.36 17.67 10.85
C LYS A 44 -7.72 18.94 10.28
N PHE A 45 -7.02 18.84 9.16
CA PHE A 45 -6.31 19.96 8.54
C PHE A 45 -7.09 20.66 7.42
N THR A 46 -8.28 20.18 7.05
CA THR A 46 -9.11 20.72 5.95
C THR A 46 -9.30 22.24 6.02
N SER A 47 -9.66 22.80 7.18
CA SER A 47 -9.87 24.26 7.30
C SER A 47 -8.59 25.06 7.04
N GLN A 48 -7.44 24.53 7.43
CA GLN A 48 -6.14 25.18 7.24
C GLN A 48 -5.68 25.02 5.79
N LEU A 49 -5.97 23.88 5.17
CA LEU A 49 -5.73 23.60 3.75
C LEU A 49 -6.52 24.54 2.83
N ILE A 50 -7.80 24.77 3.14
CA ILE A 50 -8.65 25.72 2.39
C ILE A 50 -8.09 27.15 2.49
N ALA A 51 -7.63 27.56 3.68
CA ALA A 51 -7.14 28.91 3.93
C ALA A 51 -5.81 29.23 3.22
N LEU A 52 -5.08 28.22 2.74
CA LEU A 52 -3.77 28.38 2.09
C LEU A 52 -3.87 28.49 0.56
N ASP A 53 -5.07 28.50 -0.01
CA ASP A 53 -5.31 28.42 -1.47
C ASP A 53 -4.75 27.12 -2.10
N VAL A 54 -4.47 26.11 -1.27
CA VAL A 54 -4.01 24.76 -1.65
C VAL A 54 -5.21 23.84 -1.91
N PHE A 55 -6.35 24.41 -2.27
CA PHE A 55 -7.62 23.69 -2.37
C PHE A 55 -7.60 22.63 -3.49
N SER A 56 -6.94 22.94 -4.60
CA SER A 56 -6.71 22.02 -5.72
C SER A 56 -5.96 20.77 -5.24
N ASP A 57 -4.80 20.96 -4.63
CA ASP A 57 -3.93 19.88 -4.16
C ASP A 57 -4.60 19.05 -3.04
N THR A 58 -5.47 19.69 -2.25
CA THR A 58 -6.23 19.02 -1.18
C THR A 58 -7.26 18.03 -1.73
N LYS A 59 -7.97 18.41 -2.79
CA LYS A 59 -8.90 17.49 -3.44
C LYS A 59 -8.17 16.34 -4.11
N GLU A 60 -7.05 16.64 -4.79
CA GLU A 60 -6.24 15.63 -5.45
C GLU A 60 -5.67 14.60 -4.46
N ILE A 61 -5.24 15.03 -3.27
CA ILE A 61 -4.71 14.10 -2.27
C ILE A 61 -5.79 13.25 -1.63
N ILE A 62 -6.99 13.80 -1.37
CA ILE A 62 -8.14 13.02 -0.88
C ILE A 62 -8.51 11.96 -1.92
N ASP A 63 -8.59 12.34 -3.20
CA ASP A 63 -8.88 11.41 -4.27
C ASP A 63 -7.78 10.34 -4.41
N ALA A 64 -6.52 10.71 -4.21
CA ALA A 64 -5.40 9.76 -4.23
C ALA A 64 -5.45 8.76 -3.06
N ILE A 65 -5.76 9.22 -1.84
CA ILE A 65 -5.96 8.36 -0.65
C ILE A 65 -7.12 7.38 -0.91
N ASN A 66 -8.25 7.87 -1.42
CA ASN A 66 -9.41 7.04 -1.74
C ASN A 66 -9.10 5.98 -2.81
N ARG A 67 -8.33 6.33 -3.84
CA ARG A 67 -7.88 5.37 -4.86
C ARG A 67 -6.95 4.32 -4.26
N SER A 68 -5.96 4.74 -3.47
CA SER A 68 -5.02 3.87 -2.79
C SER A 68 -5.73 2.90 -1.84
N GLN A 69 -6.71 3.37 -1.07
CA GLN A 69 -7.51 2.52 -0.18
C GLN A 69 -8.30 1.45 -0.93
N LYS A 70 -8.93 1.81 -2.06
CA LYS A 70 -9.65 0.85 -2.92
C LYS A 70 -8.71 -0.21 -3.49
N GLN A 71 -7.54 0.21 -3.99
CA GLN A 71 -6.52 -0.70 -4.52
C GLN A 71 -6.00 -1.64 -3.43
N ASN A 72 -5.72 -1.12 -2.23
CA ASN A 72 -5.29 -1.91 -1.09
C ASN A 72 -6.32 -2.99 -0.72
N ASN A 73 -7.60 -2.60 -0.64
CA ASN A 73 -8.67 -3.54 -0.31
C ASN A 73 -8.81 -4.65 -1.37
N ALA A 74 -8.68 -4.31 -2.65
CA ALA A 74 -8.69 -5.28 -3.74
C ALA A 74 -7.48 -6.24 -3.67
N LEU A 75 -6.30 -5.75 -3.29
CA LEU A 75 -5.12 -6.58 -3.08
C LEU A 75 -5.28 -7.52 -1.88
N ILE A 76 -5.85 -7.03 -0.76
CA ILE A 76 -6.15 -7.88 0.41
C ILE A 76 -7.08 -9.02 -0.01
N GLU A 77 -8.16 -8.72 -0.73
CA GLU A 77 -9.10 -9.74 -1.22
C GLU A 77 -8.41 -10.73 -2.17
N ALA A 78 -7.59 -10.24 -3.10
CA ALA A 78 -6.85 -11.09 -4.03
C ALA A 78 -5.86 -12.03 -3.31
N VAL A 79 -5.14 -11.54 -2.30
CA VAL A 79 -4.23 -12.37 -1.48
C VAL A 79 -5.01 -13.38 -0.64
N MET A 80 -6.15 -13.00 -0.05
CA MET A 80 -6.99 -13.95 0.69
C MET A 80 -7.52 -15.08 -0.20
N ILE A 81 -7.96 -14.76 -1.42
CA ILE A 81 -8.42 -15.77 -2.38
C ILE A 81 -7.25 -16.68 -2.78
N HIS A 82 -6.09 -16.09 -3.11
CA HIS A 82 -4.88 -16.82 -3.47
C HIS A 82 -4.39 -17.75 -2.36
N GLU A 83 -4.49 -17.31 -1.11
CA GLU A 83 -4.12 -18.11 0.05
C GLU A 83 -5.07 -19.31 0.24
N ASN A 84 -6.38 -19.10 0.05
CA ASN A 84 -7.34 -20.21 0.11
C ASN A 84 -7.13 -21.24 -1.02
N GLU A 85 -6.63 -20.80 -2.17
CA GLU A 85 -6.30 -21.66 -3.31
C GLU A 85 -4.98 -22.45 -3.12
N LEU A 86 -4.19 -22.16 -2.07
CA LEU A 86 -2.92 -22.85 -1.79
C LEU A 86 -3.10 -24.37 -1.63
N GLN A 87 -4.31 -24.83 -1.29
CA GLN A 87 -4.63 -26.25 -1.18
C GLN A 87 -4.23 -27.05 -2.43
N ILE A 88 -4.32 -26.46 -3.63
CA ILE A 88 -3.93 -27.07 -4.91
C ILE A 88 -2.45 -27.52 -4.91
N MET A 89 -1.61 -26.86 -4.11
CA MET A 89 -0.19 -27.17 -4.02
C MET A 89 0.16 -28.22 -2.94
N VAL A 90 -0.78 -28.58 -2.07
CA VAL A 90 -0.52 -29.41 -0.87
C VAL A 90 -1.46 -30.60 -0.71
N ASP A 91 -2.43 -30.80 -1.60
CA ASP A 91 -3.42 -31.88 -1.52
C ASP A 91 -2.88 -33.27 -1.91
N GLY A 92 -1.66 -33.32 -2.46
CA GLY A 92 -0.98 -34.54 -2.87
C GLY A 92 -1.47 -35.11 -4.21
N ILE A 93 -2.26 -34.34 -4.97
CA ILE A 93 -2.72 -34.69 -6.31
C ILE A 93 -1.80 -33.99 -7.32
N ASP A 94 -1.29 -34.73 -8.32
CA ASP A 94 -0.43 -34.16 -9.37
C ASP A 94 -1.30 -33.38 -10.39
N GLN A 95 -1.35 -32.05 -10.24
CA GLN A 95 -2.17 -31.13 -11.04
C GLN A 95 -1.28 -30.10 -11.73
N LEU A 96 -0.36 -30.57 -12.59
CA LEU A 96 0.73 -29.80 -13.18
C LEU A 96 0.34 -28.48 -13.87
N ASP A 97 -0.89 -28.34 -14.38
CA ASP A 97 -1.30 -27.11 -15.07
C ASP A 97 -1.92 -26.10 -14.10
N GLU A 98 -2.70 -26.58 -13.13
CA GLU A 98 -3.26 -25.80 -12.02
C GLU A 98 -2.17 -25.27 -11.10
N GLU A 99 -1.21 -26.10 -10.72
CA GLU A 99 -0.05 -25.71 -9.91
C GLU A 99 0.80 -24.63 -10.60
N LYS A 100 1.03 -24.77 -11.92
CA LYS A 100 1.73 -23.72 -12.70
C LYS A 100 0.94 -22.43 -12.76
N ALA A 101 -0.39 -22.51 -12.88
CA ALA A 101 -1.24 -21.33 -12.86
C ALA A 101 -1.18 -20.63 -11.50
N TYR A 102 -1.15 -21.40 -10.41
CA TYR A 102 -1.00 -20.89 -9.05
C TYR A 102 0.33 -20.14 -8.87
N VAL A 103 1.45 -20.74 -9.27
CA VAL A 103 2.79 -20.12 -9.20
C VAL A 103 2.84 -18.81 -9.99
N ARG A 104 2.20 -18.77 -11.17
CA ARG A 104 2.11 -17.54 -11.98
C ARG A 104 1.31 -16.46 -11.26
N LYS A 105 0.13 -16.80 -10.74
CA LYS A 105 -0.71 -15.88 -9.97
C LYS A 105 0.02 -15.32 -8.75
N HIS A 106 0.78 -16.17 -8.04
CA HIS A 106 1.61 -15.75 -6.93
C HIS A 106 2.68 -14.73 -7.37
N THR A 107 3.31 -14.96 -8.52
CA THR A 107 4.29 -14.02 -9.10
C THR A 107 3.64 -12.68 -9.49
N ASP A 108 2.45 -12.72 -10.07
CA ASP A 108 1.70 -11.51 -10.43
C ASP A 108 1.32 -10.70 -9.18
N LEU A 109 0.94 -11.38 -8.08
CA LEU A 109 0.68 -10.75 -6.79
C LEU A 109 1.92 -10.08 -6.21
N ILE A 110 3.09 -10.73 -6.26
CA ILE A 110 4.37 -10.13 -5.85
C ILE A 110 4.58 -8.79 -6.57
N MET A 111 4.39 -8.76 -7.89
CA MET A 111 4.58 -7.55 -8.69
C MET A 111 3.56 -6.47 -8.33
N ALA A 112 2.28 -6.84 -8.22
CA ALA A 112 1.20 -5.91 -7.92
C ALA A 112 1.35 -5.27 -6.53
N ILE A 113 1.70 -6.07 -5.52
CA ILE A 113 1.87 -5.60 -4.14
C ILE A 113 3.10 -4.70 -4.04
N ASN A 114 4.22 -5.06 -4.66
CA ASN A 114 5.43 -4.24 -4.63
C ASN A 114 5.22 -2.87 -5.29
N GLU A 115 4.54 -2.83 -6.45
CA GLU A 115 4.25 -1.54 -7.10
C GLU A 115 3.29 -0.71 -6.25
N PHE A 116 2.23 -1.33 -5.70
CA PHE A 116 1.32 -0.65 -4.80
C PHE A 116 2.03 -0.05 -3.58
N LEU A 117 2.90 -0.80 -2.89
CA LEU A 117 3.62 -0.33 -1.71
C LEU A 117 4.58 0.83 -2.04
N LYS A 118 5.14 0.84 -3.26
CA LYS A 118 5.99 1.91 -3.75
C LYS A 118 5.18 3.18 -4.04
N GLU A 119 4.04 3.07 -4.72
CA GLU A 119 3.11 4.17 -4.96
C GLU A 119 2.59 4.74 -3.64
N TYR A 120 2.23 3.86 -2.71
CA TYR A 120 1.77 4.18 -1.37
C TYR A 120 2.81 5.00 -0.58
N LYS A 121 4.09 4.60 -0.60
CA LYS A 121 5.18 5.38 0.02
C LYS A 121 5.30 6.78 -0.58
N GLY A 122 5.09 6.91 -1.89
CA GLY A 122 5.04 8.20 -2.57
C GLY A 122 3.90 9.08 -2.06
N LEU A 123 2.69 8.53 -2.01
CA LEU A 123 1.50 9.22 -1.47
C LEU A 123 1.71 9.67 -0.02
N LYS A 124 2.21 8.76 0.83
CA LYS A 124 2.53 9.04 2.24
C LYS A 124 3.49 10.22 2.38
N SER A 125 4.55 10.26 1.57
CA SER A 125 5.54 11.33 1.60
C SER A 125 4.92 12.68 1.22
N GLN A 126 4.11 12.72 0.16
CA GLN A 126 3.41 13.94 -0.27
C GLN A 126 2.47 14.48 0.80
N LEU A 127 1.70 13.60 1.46
CA LEU A 127 0.81 13.98 2.55
C LEU A 127 1.56 14.62 3.71
N PHE A 128 2.67 14.02 4.15
CA PHE A 128 3.45 14.57 5.25
C PHE A 128 4.08 15.92 4.90
N ASP A 129 4.51 16.12 3.66
CA ASP A 129 5.09 17.39 3.25
C ASP A 129 4.07 18.52 3.19
N ILE A 130 2.83 18.23 2.78
CA ILE A 130 1.72 19.18 2.89
C ILE A 130 1.49 19.56 4.35
N ILE A 131 1.42 18.58 5.26
CA ILE A 131 1.18 18.84 6.69
C ILE A 131 2.32 19.63 7.32
N LYS A 132 3.58 19.37 6.93
CA LYS A 132 4.72 20.16 7.38
C LYS A 132 4.60 21.62 6.95
N LYS A 133 4.16 21.89 5.71
CA LYS A 133 3.93 23.27 5.21
C LYS A 133 2.89 23.98 6.06
N ILE A 134 1.74 23.34 6.30
CA ILE A 134 0.67 23.88 7.15
C ILE A 134 1.21 24.22 8.55
N LYS A 135 1.91 23.29 9.20
CA LYS A 135 2.47 23.51 10.54
C LYS A 135 3.51 24.64 10.58
N LYS A 136 4.28 24.82 9.50
CA LYS A 136 5.28 25.89 9.41
C LYS A 136 4.60 27.26 9.33
N GLU A 137 3.59 27.40 8.47
CA GLU A 137 2.85 28.65 8.31
C GLU A 137 2.06 29.02 9.58
N ASP A 138 1.52 28.03 10.28
CA ASP A 138 0.85 28.24 11.56
C ASP A 138 1.81 28.78 12.63
N LYS A 139 3.02 28.20 12.71
CA LYS A 139 4.08 28.70 13.60
C LYS A 139 4.50 30.13 13.25
N ASP A 140 4.68 30.44 11.97
CA ASP A 140 5.11 31.75 11.51
C ASP A 140 4.04 32.82 11.80
N ARG A 141 2.75 32.50 11.65
CA ARG A 141 1.64 33.38 12.07
C ARG A 141 1.68 33.68 13.56
N HIS A 142 1.84 32.66 14.41
CA HIS A 142 1.94 32.85 15.86
C HIS A 142 3.15 33.70 16.30
N LEU A 143 4.28 33.63 15.58
CA LEU A 143 5.46 34.45 15.86
C LEU A 143 5.24 35.92 15.47
N LEU A 144 4.52 36.19 14.37
CA LEU A 144 4.19 37.54 13.93
C LEU A 144 3.19 38.23 14.87
N ASP A 145 2.20 37.50 15.38
CA ASP A 145 1.23 38.04 16.33
C ASP A 145 1.88 38.41 17.67
N ARG A 146 2.86 37.62 18.15
CA ARG A 146 3.63 37.99 19.35
C ARG A 146 4.46 39.26 19.18
N LYS A 147 5.02 39.51 17.99
CA LYS A 147 5.81 40.72 17.72
C LYS A 147 4.97 41.99 17.60
N LYS A 148 3.67 41.89 17.28
CA LYS A 148 2.77 43.05 17.23
C LYS A 148 2.30 43.52 18.62
N ILE A 149 2.52 42.71 19.65
CA ILE A 149 2.07 42.96 21.03
C ILE A 149 3.26 43.40 21.94
N SER A 150 4.50 43.44 21.41
CA SER A 150 5.71 43.97 22.09
C SER A 150 6.09 45.34 21.57
#